data_AF-A0A520C720-F1
#
_entry.id   AF-A0A520C720-F1
#
_cell.length_a   1.000
_cell.length_b   1.000
_cell.length_c   1.000
_cell.angle_alpha   90.00
_cell.angle_beta   90.00
_cell.angle_gamma   90.00
#
_symmetry.space_group_name_H-M   'P 1'
#
loop_
_entity.id
_entity.type
_entity.pdbx_description
1 polymer ?
#
loop_
_entity_poly.entity_id
_entity_poly.type
_entity_poly.pdbx_seq_one_letter_code
_entity_poly.pdbx_strand_id
1 'polypeptide(L)'
;MAAGNWRRPADPHLRRPVRTVRVADAHRRPSAEGLTSHDITRLDPRRIVRLGVGRSFQLPQLFLEHTVRESIELAVAARERRLALFRRLSDCVSREEIDHVLQVVGLGTRADDRCASLPEGHRKLLDIAMALVLRPKLLIMDEPTSGVAADEKHPLMATIMNALAERRVTSIFVEHDVDIVQRYATRVAAWISGRIAADGPPDVVMADPEVRSVVLGH
;
A
#
# COMPACT_ATOMS: atom_id res chain seq x y z
N MET A 1 -23.05 22.86 -29.69
CA MET A 1 -23.74 22.77 -28.38
C MET A 1 -22.83 21.97 -27.45
N ALA A 2 -21.82 22.63 -26.85
CA ALA A 2 -21.81 23.07 -25.44
C ALA A 2 -21.98 21.86 -24.48
N ALA A 3 -20.91 21.22 -23.98
CA ALA A 3 -19.93 21.68 -22.98
C ALA A 3 -20.54 22.04 -21.62
N GLY A 4 -20.21 21.23 -20.60
CA GLY A 4 -20.31 21.57 -19.19
C GLY A 4 -20.16 20.34 -18.29
N ASN A 5 -19.38 20.31 -17.20
CA ASN A 5 -18.34 21.20 -16.72
C ASN A 5 -17.68 20.46 -15.53
N TRP A 6 -16.46 19.98 -15.66
CA TRP A 6 -15.65 19.54 -14.50
C TRP A 6 -15.00 20.80 -13.92
N ARG A 7 -15.59 21.38 -12.87
CA ARG A 7 -15.03 22.55 -12.18
C ARG A 7 -14.20 22.11 -10.95
N ARG A 8 -12.96 22.61 -10.86
CA ARG A 8 -12.27 22.92 -9.57
C ARG A 8 -12.63 24.37 -9.15
N PRO A 9 -12.08 24.91 -8.04
CA PRO A 9 -12.51 24.87 -6.64
C PRO A 9 -13.04 26.25 -6.16
N ALA A 10 -13.62 26.35 -4.96
CA ALA A 10 -14.02 27.63 -4.37
C ALA A 10 -13.36 27.85 -3.00
N ASP A 11 -12.09 28.26 -3.00
CA ASP A 11 -11.50 29.14 -1.97
C ASP A 11 -10.23 29.81 -2.55
N PRO A 12 -10.20 31.14 -2.74
CA PRO A 12 -9.04 31.86 -3.29
C PRO A 12 -7.91 32.14 -2.28
N HIS A 13 -7.99 31.72 -1.01
CA HIS A 13 -6.94 32.02 0.00
C HIS A 13 -6.07 30.85 0.47
N LEU A 14 -6.22 29.63 -0.05
CA LEU A 14 -5.33 28.50 0.27
C LEU A 14 -4.44 28.07 -0.91
N ARG A 15 -3.57 28.96 -1.38
CA ARG A 15 -2.41 28.54 -2.20
C ARG A 15 -1.30 28.00 -1.29
N ARG A 16 -1.44 26.75 -0.85
CA ARG A 16 -0.27 25.93 -0.49
C ARG A 16 0.06 25.06 -1.70
N PRO A 17 1.31 25.04 -2.21
CA PRO A 17 1.66 24.14 -3.28
C PRO A 17 1.48 22.70 -2.80
N VAL A 18 0.52 21.97 -3.36
CA VAL A 18 0.39 20.53 -3.15
C VAL A 18 1.54 19.89 -3.91
N ARG A 19 2.66 19.69 -3.20
CA ARG A 19 3.85 18.97 -3.66
C ARG A 19 3.60 17.48 -3.39
N THR A 20 3.17 16.72 -4.41
CA THR A 20 2.92 15.29 -4.25
C THR A 20 3.80 14.53 -5.22
N VAL A 21 4.93 14.00 -4.75
CA VAL A 21 5.65 12.96 -5.48
C VAL A 21 4.82 11.68 -5.38
N ARG A 22 4.40 11.13 -6.51
CA ARG A 22 3.76 9.81 -6.56
C ARG A 22 4.81 8.82 -7.01
N VAL A 23 4.95 7.71 -6.31
CA VAL A 23 5.90 6.69 -6.70
C VAL A 23 5.12 5.48 -7.21
N ALA A 24 5.63 4.89 -8.28
CA ALA A 24 5.04 3.72 -8.90
C ALA A 24 6.15 2.71 -9.02
N ASP A 25 6.35 1.96 -7.93
CA ASP A 25 7.19 0.79 -7.98
C ASP A 25 6.51 -0.29 -8.86
N ALA A 26 7.34 -1.08 -9.54
CA ALA A 26 6.91 -2.28 -10.24
C ALA A 26 8.10 -3.23 -10.18
N HIS A 27 8.19 -4.01 -9.09
CA HIS A 27 9.22 -5.04 -8.89
C HIS A 27 9.34 -6.06 -10.04
N ARG A 28 8.40 -6.04 -11.00
CA ARG A 28 8.52 -6.64 -12.32
C ARG A 28 7.59 -5.90 -13.30
N ARG A 29 7.94 -5.87 -14.60
CA ARG A 29 6.89 -5.77 -15.62
C ARG A 29 5.87 -6.87 -15.29
N PRO A 30 4.55 -6.61 -15.25
CA PRO A 30 3.60 -7.71 -15.22
C PRO A 30 4.08 -8.67 -16.31
N SER A 31 4.35 -9.92 -15.95
CA SER A 31 4.54 -10.96 -16.97
C SER A 31 3.36 -10.84 -17.93
N ALA A 32 3.51 -11.26 -19.19
CA ALA A 32 2.43 -11.17 -20.17
C ALA A 32 1.09 -11.82 -19.71
N GLU A 33 1.07 -12.46 -18.54
CA GLU A 33 -0.05 -13.10 -17.85
C GLU A 33 -0.51 -12.40 -16.54
N GLY A 34 0.15 -11.31 -16.10
CA GLY A 34 0.12 -10.81 -14.71
C GLY A 34 -1.00 -9.84 -14.32
N LEU A 35 -1.42 -8.96 -15.20
CA LEU A 35 -2.65 -8.16 -15.08
C LEU A 35 -3.15 -8.11 -16.51
N THR A 36 -4.12 -8.96 -16.84
CA THR A 36 -4.78 -8.89 -18.13
C THR A 36 -5.27 -7.45 -18.33
N SER A 37 -5.12 -6.92 -19.55
CA SER A 37 -5.53 -5.56 -19.95
C SER A 37 -7.06 -5.39 -19.86
N HIS A 38 -7.59 -5.51 -18.66
CA HIS A 38 -8.98 -5.22 -18.35
C HIS A 38 -9.03 -3.78 -17.88
N ASP A 39 -9.88 -3.00 -18.55
CA ASP A 39 -10.26 -1.70 -18.04
C ASP A 39 -10.99 -1.87 -16.70
N ILE A 40 -10.33 -1.46 -15.62
CA ILE A 40 -10.87 -1.51 -14.27
C ILE A 40 -11.56 -0.20 -13.85
N THR A 41 -11.55 0.84 -14.68
CA THR A 41 -11.98 2.20 -14.30
C THR A 41 -13.46 2.30 -13.93
N ARG A 42 -14.27 1.37 -14.41
CA ARG A 42 -15.73 1.31 -14.17
C ARG A 42 -16.16 0.16 -13.27
N LEU A 43 -15.21 -0.59 -12.70
CA LEU A 43 -15.52 -1.72 -11.84
C LEU A 43 -15.73 -1.27 -10.40
N ASP A 44 -16.62 -1.97 -9.70
CA ASP A 44 -16.76 -1.78 -8.26
C ASP A 44 -15.51 -2.30 -7.50
N PRO A 45 -15.21 -1.78 -6.31
CA PRO A 45 -14.02 -2.17 -5.55
C PRO A 45 -13.89 -3.67 -5.28
N ARG A 46 -15.00 -4.40 -5.09
CA ARG A 46 -14.96 -5.85 -4.82
C ARG A 46 -14.54 -6.63 -6.06
N ARG A 47 -14.98 -6.19 -7.25
CA ARG A 47 -14.50 -6.75 -8.53
C ARG A 47 -13.01 -6.47 -8.74
N ILE A 48 -12.54 -5.27 -8.41
CA ILE A 48 -11.12 -4.90 -8.51
C ILE A 48 -10.25 -5.79 -7.60
N VAL A 49 -10.66 -6.00 -6.35
CA VAL A 49 -9.95 -6.92 -5.42
C VAL A 49 -9.91 -8.35 -5.95
N ARG A 50 -10.99 -8.83 -6.57
CA ARG A 50 -11.04 -10.17 -7.18
C ARG A 50 -10.14 -10.32 -8.41
N LEU A 51 -9.79 -9.23 -9.07
CA LEU A 51 -8.79 -9.22 -10.15
C LEU A 51 -7.35 -9.25 -9.59
N GLY A 52 -7.18 -9.22 -8.26
CA GLY A 52 -5.90 -9.28 -7.59
C GLY A 52 -5.29 -7.91 -7.29
N VAL A 53 -6.10 -6.85 -7.24
CA VAL A 53 -5.61 -5.52 -6.83
C VAL A 53 -5.99 -5.26 -5.38
N GLY A 54 -4.99 -5.24 -4.50
CA GLY A 54 -5.12 -4.83 -3.11
C GLY A 54 -4.78 -3.35 -2.92
N ARG A 55 -5.32 -2.75 -1.87
CA ARG A 55 -4.96 -1.41 -1.41
C ARG A 55 -4.75 -1.43 0.10
N SER A 56 -3.65 -0.85 0.57
CA SER A 56 -3.47 -0.48 1.98
C SER A 56 -3.84 1.00 2.16
N PHE A 57 -4.37 1.36 3.33
CA PHE A 57 -4.84 2.71 3.59
C PHE A 57 -3.84 3.48 4.44
N GLN A 58 -3.79 4.80 4.24
CA GLN A 58 -2.95 5.71 5.04
C GLN A 58 -3.24 5.57 6.55
N LEU A 59 -4.54 5.43 6.88
CA LEU A 59 -5.03 5.01 8.19
C LEU A 59 -5.47 3.54 8.11
N PRO A 60 -4.77 2.62 8.81
CA PRO A 60 -5.14 1.22 8.87
C PRO A 60 -6.60 1.03 9.31
N GLN A 61 -7.41 0.36 8.49
CA GLN A 61 -8.79 0.01 8.85
C GLN A 61 -8.79 -1.31 9.62
N LEU A 62 -8.26 -1.27 10.84
CA LEU A 62 -8.08 -2.43 11.69
C LEU A 62 -9.30 -2.69 12.58
N PHE A 63 -9.52 -3.97 12.90
CA PHE A 63 -10.44 -4.37 13.95
C PHE A 63 -9.77 -4.20 15.31
N LEU A 64 -9.83 -2.98 15.87
CA LEU A 64 -9.08 -2.59 17.08
C LEU A 64 -9.35 -3.48 18.30
N GLU A 65 -10.58 -4.01 18.40
CA GLU A 65 -10.99 -4.92 19.47
C GLU A 65 -10.47 -6.34 19.31
N HIS A 66 -10.01 -6.74 18.12
CA HIS A 66 -9.51 -8.09 17.86
C HIS A 66 -8.01 -8.18 18.12
N THR A 67 -7.50 -9.40 18.31
CA THR A 67 -6.07 -9.64 18.29
C THR A 67 -5.49 -9.49 16.88
N VAL A 68 -4.17 -9.35 16.79
CA VAL A 68 -3.45 -9.32 15.50
C VAL A 68 -3.75 -10.57 14.69
N ARG A 69 -3.71 -11.73 15.34
CA ARG A 69 -4.03 -13.03 14.74
C ARG A 69 -5.47 -13.09 14.23
N GLU A 70 -6.44 -12.73 15.06
CA GLU A 70 -7.86 -12.74 14.71
C GLU A 70 -8.15 -11.83 13.50
N SER A 71 -7.48 -10.68 13.40
CA SER A 71 -7.62 -9.78 12.24
C SER A 71 -7.16 -10.43 10.94
N ILE A 72 -6.05 -11.17 10.97
CA ILE A 72 -5.56 -11.91 9.80
C ILE A 72 -6.46 -13.10 9.48
N GLU A 73 -6.94 -13.83 10.49
CA GLU A 73 -7.91 -14.92 10.32
C GLU A 73 -9.17 -14.43 9.59
N LEU A 74 -9.68 -13.25 9.94
CA LEU A 74 -10.84 -12.64 9.29
C LEU A 74 -10.57 -12.36 7.81
N ALA A 75 -9.39 -11.82 7.48
CA ALA A 75 -8.99 -11.56 6.10
C ALA A 75 -8.86 -12.85 5.28
N VAL A 76 -8.29 -13.92 5.86
CA VAL A 76 -8.19 -15.24 5.21
C VAL A 76 -9.57 -15.85 4.98
N ALA A 77 -10.45 -15.83 6.00
CA ALA A 77 -11.80 -16.37 5.88
C ALA A 77 -12.64 -15.62 4.83
N ALA A 78 -12.47 -14.30 4.74
CA ALA A 78 -13.11 -13.46 3.72
C ALA A 78 -12.66 -13.83 2.30
N ARG A 79 -11.36 -14.09 2.09
CA ARG A 79 -10.81 -14.58 0.82
C ARG A 79 -11.41 -15.92 0.43
N GLU A 80 -11.43 -16.87 1.36
CA GLU A 80 -11.90 -18.23 1.11
C GLU A 80 -13.43 -18.35 1.07
N ARG A 81 -14.14 -17.30 1.48
CA ARG A 81 -15.60 -17.27 1.65
C ARG A 81 -16.08 -18.35 2.63
N ARG A 82 -15.28 -18.62 3.66
CA ARG A 82 -15.53 -19.66 4.67
C ARG A 82 -15.98 -19.07 6.01
N LEU A 83 -17.10 -18.34 5.98
CA LEU A 83 -17.76 -17.89 7.20
C LEU A 83 -18.84 -18.91 7.58
N ALA A 84 -18.55 -19.75 8.57
CA ALA A 84 -19.51 -20.73 9.09
C ALA A 84 -20.09 -20.24 10.41
N LEU A 85 -21.41 -20.08 10.48
CA LEU A 85 -22.14 -19.49 11.62
C LEU A 85 -21.98 -20.27 12.96
N PHE A 86 -21.36 -21.45 12.94
CA PHE A 86 -21.24 -22.38 14.07
C PHE A 86 -19.84 -22.99 14.25
N ARG A 87 -18.82 -22.43 13.59
CA ARG A 87 -17.43 -22.86 13.77
C ARG A 87 -16.58 -21.69 14.20
N ARG A 88 -15.55 -21.96 15.00
CA ARG A 88 -14.55 -20.93 15.31
C ARG A 88 -13.81 -20.57 14.03
N LEU A 89 -13.48 -19.30 13.91
CA LEU A 89 -12.78 -18.78 12.74
C LEU A 89 -11.43 -19.49 12.54
N SER A 90 -10.70 -19.69 13.64
CA SER A 90 -9.45 -20.45 13.72
C SER A 90 -9.52 -21.85 13.10
N ASP A 91 -10.68 -22.51 13.15
CA ASP A 91 -10.87 -23.86 12.64
C ASP A 91 -11.18 -23.88 11.12
N CYS A 92 -11.42 -22.69 10.55
CA CYS A 92 -11.83 -22.52 9.16
C CYS A 92 -10.69 -22.04 8.25
N VAL A 93 -9.54 -21.69 8.83
CA VAL A 93 -8.42 -21.03 8.14
C VAL A 93 -7.10 -21.74 8.43
N SER A 94 -6.12 -21.61 7.53
CA SER A 94 -4.81 -22.23 7.69
C SER A 94 -3.96 -21.50 8.72
N ARG A 95 -3.74 -22.12 9.89
CA ARG A 95 -2.84 -21.59 10.93
C ARG A 95 -1.42 -21.39 10.44
N GLU A 96 -0.92 -22.30 9.60
CA GLU A 96 0.40 -22.23 8.99
C GLU A 96 0.55 -20.98 8.11
N GLU A 97 -0.46 -20.67 7.29
CA GLU A 97 -0.44 -19.47 6.44
C GLU A 97 -0.43 -18.20 7.29
N ILE A 98 -1.21 -18.16 8.37
CA ILE A 98 -1.30 -17.02 9.28
C ILE A 98 0.02 -16.81 10.02
N ASP A 99 0.57 -17.88 10.62
CA ASP A 99 1.82 -17.82 11.35
C ASP A 99 2.97 -17.40 10.42
N HIS A 100 3.00 -17.92 9.19
CA HIS A 100 3.99 -17.52 8.20
C HIS A 100 3.89 -16.02 7.84
N VAL A 101 2.69 -15.50 7.58
CA VAL A 101 2.49 -14.07 7.30
C VAL A 101 2.94 -13.21 8.48
N LEU A 102 2.56 -13.59 9.71
CA LEU A 102 2.95 -12.89 10.93
C LEU A 102 4.47 -12.83 11.11
N GLN A 103 5.19 -13.90 10.78
CA GLN A 103 6.65 -13.90 10.83
C GLN A 103 7.26 -12.96 9.79
N VAL A 104 6.77 -13.01 8.55
CA VAL A 104 7.28 -12.19 7.44
C VAL A 104 7.12 -10.69 7.72
N VAL A 105 6.02 -10.28 8.37
CA VAL A 105 5.80 -8.88 8.75
C VAL A 105 6.37 -8.52 10.13
N GLY A 106 7.04 -9.45 10.81
CA GLY A 106 7.64 -9.21 12.13
C GLY A 106 6.65 -9.07 13.30
N LEU A 107 5.41 -9.57 13.16
CA LEU A 107 4.36 -9.50 14.19
C LEU A 107 4.14 -10.82 14.93
N GLY A 108 4.96 -11.85 14.70
CA GLY A 108 4.79 -13.18 15.30
C GLY A 108 4.72 -13.19 16.83
N THR A 109 5.55 -12.40 17.52
CA THR A 109 5.55 -12.31 19.00
C THR A 109 4.41 -11.49 19.57
N ARG A 110 3.70 -10.72 18.74
CA ARG A 110 2.55 -9.87 19.10
C ARG A 110 1.24 -10.43 18.56
N ALA A 111 1.23 -11.69 18.10
CA ALA A 111 0.06 -12.29 17.46
C ALA A 111 -1.21 -12.23 18.33
N ASP A 112 -1.03 -12.35 19.65
CA ASP A 112 -2.13 -12.39 20.61
C ASP A 112 -2.37 -11.03 21.30
N ASP A 113 -1.59 -10.00 20.97
CA ASP A 113 -1.85 -8.62 21.41
C ASP A 113 -3.13 -8.09 20.75
N ARG A 114 -3.85 -7.20 21.44
CA ARG A 114 -4.96 -6.45 20.83
C ARG A 114 -4.42 -5.48 19.78
N CYS A 115 -5.11 -5.34 18.65
CA CYS A 115 -4.73 -4.39 17.61
C CYS A 115 -4.65 -2.94 18.14
N ALA A 116 -5.52 -2.59 19.09
CA ALA A 116 -5.51 -1.29 19.76
C ALA A 116 -4.21 -1.00 20.54
N SER A 117 -3.48 -2.02 21.04
CA SER A 117 -2.23 -1.80 21.79
C SER A 117 -0.99 -1.72 20.91
N LEU A 118 -1.12 -1.96 19.60
CA LEU A 118 0.01 -1.87 18.69
C LEU A 118 0.47 -0.42 18.47
N PRO A 119 1.79 -0.16 18.44
CA PRO A 119 2.33 1.09 17.92
C PRO A 119 1.93 1.32 16.45
N GLU A 120 1.97 2.57 16.00
CA GLU A 120 1.50 2.95 14.65
C GLU A 120 2.20 2.18 13.53
N GLY A 121 3.53 2.05 13.57
CA GLY A 121 4.28 1.26 12.57
C GLY A 121 3.85 -0.21 12.53
N HIS A 122 3.54 -0.81 13.69
CA HIS A 122 3.06 -2.19 13.78
C HIS A 122 1.62 -2.33 13.25
N ARG A 123 0.77 -1.32 13.45
CA ARG A 123 -0.58 -1.27 12.86
C ARG A 123 -0.52 -1.24 11.34
N LYS A 124 0.42 -0.50 10.76
CA LYS A 124 0.65 -0.49 9.31
C LYS A 124 1.16 -1.83 8.80
N LEU A 125 2.07 -2.48 9.51
CA LEU A 125 2.50 -3.84 9.18
C LEU A 125 1.33 -4.83 9.20
N LEU A 126 0.40 -4.69 10.16
CA LEU A 126 -0.82 -5.50 10.20
C LEU A 126 -1.74 -5.21 9.00
N ASP A 127 -1.93 -3.94 8.60
CA ASP A 127 -2.70 -3.58 7.40
C ASP A 127 -2.13 -4.26 6.14
N ILE A 128 -0.80 -4.23 5.99
CA ILE A 128 -0.10 -4.92 4.90
C ILE A 128 -0.25 -6.43 5.01
N ALA A 129 -0.13 -7.02 6.20
CA ALA A 129 -0.33 -8.45 6.42
C ALA A 129 -1.73 -8.91 5.99
N MET A 130 -2.77 -8.17 6.39
CA MET A 130 -4.16 -8.42 5.99
C MET A 130 -4.34 -8.28 4.47
N ALA A 131 -3.67 -7.33 3.83
CA ALA A 131 -3.71 -7.19 2.37
C ALA A 131 -2.99 -8.37 1.67
N LEU A 132 -1.84 -8.81 2.18
CA LEU A 132 -1.04 -9.90 1.61
C LEU A 132 -1.74 -11.25 1.68
N VAL A 133 -2.49 -11.52 2.76
CA VAL A 133 -3.24 -12.78 2.87
C VAL A 133 -4.37 -12.88 1.86
N LEU A 134 -4.82 -11.78 1.25
CA LEU A 134 -5.75 -11.81 0.12
C LEU A 134 -5.12 -12.29 -1.19
N ARG A 135 -3.80 -12.56 -1.20
CA ARG A 135 -2.99 -12.97 -2.36
C ARG A 135 -3.11 -12.00 -3.55
N PRO A 136 -2.86 -10.70 -3.34
CA PRO A 136 -2.93 -9.71 -4.42
C PRO A 136 -1.80 -9.95 -5.43
N LYS A 137 -2.07 -9.62 -6.70
CA LYS A 137 -1.06 -9.49 -7.76
C LYS A 137 -0.41 -8.11 -7.75
N LEU A 138 -1.18 -7.09 -7.37
CA LEU A 138 -0.77 -5.69 -7.23
C LEU A 138 -1.24 -5.15 -5.88
N LEU A 139 -0.35 -4.57 -5.09
CA LEU A 139 -0.68 -3.85 -3.86
C LEU A 139 -0.37 -2.35 -4.04
N ILE A 140 -1.37 -1.50 -3.80
CA ILE A 140 -1.21 -0.04 -3.83
C ILE A 140 -1.19 0.47 -2.39
N MET A 141 -0.16 1.24 -2.03
CA MET A 141 0.06 1.78 -0.70
C MET A 141 0.08 3.31 -0.77
N ASP A 142 -0.69 3.95 0.11
CA ASP A 142 -0.80 5.41 0.16
C ASP A 142 -0.07 5.92 1.41
N GLU A 143 1.12 6.48 1.23
CA GLU A 143 2.02 6.93 2.30
C GLU A 143 2.24 5.87 3.42
N PRO A 144 2.82 4.71 3.10
CA PRO A 144 3.04 3.63 4.06
C PRO A 144 3.90 4.04 5.27
N THR A 145 4.69 5.12 5.19
CA THR A 145 5.52 5.60 6.30
C THR A 145 4.93 6.82 7.05
N SER A 146 3.75 7.31 6.65
CA SER A 146 3.12 8.48 7.29
C SER A 146 2.81 8.22 8.77
N GLY A 147 3.14 9.16 9.65
CA GLY A 147 2.87 9.04 11.10
C GLY A 147 3.81 8.10 11.86
N VAL A 148 4.80 7.52 11.18
CA VAL A 148 5.86 6.70 11.79
C VAL A 148 7.08 7.57 12.08
N ALA A 149 7.79 7.28 13.17
CA ALA A 149 8.99 8.01 13.54
C ALA A 149 10.07 7.89 12.46
N ALA A 150 10.87 8.94 12.26
CA ALA A 150 11.82 9.04 11.14
C ALA A 150 12.84 7.88 11.11
N ASP A 151 13.30 7.44 12.28
CA ASP A 151 14.21 6.32 12.47
C ASP A 151 13.56 4.95 12.26
N GLU A 152 12.23 4.86 12.37
CA GLU A 152 11.46 3.63 12.15
C GLU A 152 10.97 3.45 10.69
N LYS A 153 10.97 4.51 9.87
CA LYS A 153 10.48 4.45 8.48
C LYS A 153 11.24 3.44 7.61
N HIS A 154 12.57 3.44 7.71
CA HIS A 154 13.42 2.53 6.94
C HIS A 154 13.23 1.06 7.35
N PRO A 155 13.28 0.70 8.65
CA PRO A 155 12.93 -0.65 9.11
C PRO A 155 11.54 -1.09 8.64
N LEU A 156 10.53 -0.22 8.76
CA LEU A 156 9.18 -0.51 8.32
C LEU A 156 9.11 -0.83 6.81
N MET A 157 9.67 0.05 5.98
CA MET A 157 9.68 -0.15 4.53
C MET A 157 10.47 -1.39 4.13
N ALA A 158 11.60 -1.67 4.78
CA ALA A 158 12.36 -2.89 4.51
C ALA A 158 11.51 -4.14 4.77
N THR A 159 10.79 -4.20 5.88
CA THR A 159 9.88 -5.31 6.18
C THR A 159 8.77 -5.43 5.14
N ILE A 160 8.13 -4.33 4.76
CA ILE A 160 7.07 -4.31 3.74
C ILE A 160 7.60 -4.84 2.39
N MET A 161 8.74 -4.31 1.92
CA MET A 161 9.30 -4.69 0.63
C MET A 161 9.77 -6.15 0.61
N ASN A 162 10.36 -6.65 1.70
CA ASN A 162 10.74 -8.04 1.83
C ASN A 162 9.51 -8.96 1.76
N ALA A 163 8.43 -8.61 2.46
CA ALA A 163 7.18 -9.37 2.44
C ALA A 163 6.53 -9.45 1.05
N LEU A 164 6.58 -8.34 0.30
CA LEU A 164 6.09 -8.25 -1.07
C LEU A 164 6.95 -9.07 -2.04
N ALA A 165 8.28 -8.98 -1.91
CA ALA A 165 9.23 -9.69 -2.74
C ALA A 165 9.11 -11.21 -2.57
N GLU A 166 9.02 -11.70 -1.33
CA GLU A 166 8.85 -13.11 -1.01
C GLU A 166 7.60 -13.70 -1.68
N ARG A 167 6.50 -12.94 -1.68
CA ARG A 167 5.21 -13.34 -2.26
C ARG A 167 5.06 -13.01 -3.74
N ARG A 168 6.09 -12.41 -4.36
CA ARG A 168 6.10 -11.97 -5.76
C ARG A 168 4.93 -11.03 -6.11
N VAL A 169 4.59 -10.14 -5.18
CA VAL A 169 3.53 -9.15 -5.34
C VAL A 169 4.12 -7.90 -6.00
N THR A 170 3.43 -7.36 -7.01
CA THR A 170 3.78 -6.03 -7.57
C THR A 170 3.31 -4.95 -6.60
N SER A 171 4.11 -3.94 -6.32
CA SER A 171 3.77 -2.88 -5.37
C SER A 171 3.86 -1.50 -5.99
N ILE A 172 2.87 -0.65 -5.75
CA ILE A 172 2.92 0.80 -6.02
C ILE A 172 2.79 1.49 -4.67
N PHE A 173 3.66 2.46 -4.35
CA PHE A 173 3.52 3.24 -3.12
C PHE A 173 3.66 4.74 -3.40
N VAL A 174 2.85 5.57 -2.77
CA VAL A 174 3.03 7.02 -2.81
C VAL A 174 3.84 7.44 -1.59
N GLU A 175 4.91 8.20 -1.80
CA GLU A 175 5.75 8.71 -0.72
C GLU A 175 6.27 10.12 -1.04
N HIS A 176 6.38 10.94 0.01
CA HIS A 176 6.98 12.27 -0.07
C HIS A 176 8.42 12.29 0.45
N ASP A 177 8.84 11.23 1.14
CA ASP A 177 10.18 11.08 1.67
C ASP A 177 11.14 10.59 0.57
N VAL A 178 12.01 11.47 0.10
CA VAL A 178 12.91 11.23 -1.02
C VAL A 178 13.88 10.09 -0.74
N ASP A 179 14.32 9.94 0.52
CA ASP A 179 15.29 8.90 0.90
C ASP A 179 14.63 7.51 0.86
N ILE A 180 13.36 7.42 1.26
CA ILE A 180 12.56 6.20 1.08
C ILE A 180 12.38 5.88 -0.40
N VAL A 181 12.03 6.88 -1.22
CA VAL A 181 11.84 6.68 -2.67
C VAL A 181 13.12 6.20 -3.34
N GLN A 182 14.25 6.87 -3.09
CA GLN A 182 15.54 6.50 -3.69
C GLN A 182 15.98 5.09 -3.31
N ARG A 183 15.67 4.66 -2.09
CA ARG A 183 16.13 3.36 -1.57
C ARG A 183 15.26 2.18 -1.99
N TYR A 184 13.94 2.34 -2.04
CA TYR A 184 13.02 1.21 -2.20
C TYR A 184 12.28 1.18 -3.55
N ALA A 185 12.24 2.28 -4.30
CA ALA A 185 11.57 2.31 -5.59
C ALA A 185 12.46 1.78 -6.71
N THR A 186 11.90 0.95 -7.59
CA THR A 186 12.57 0.53 -8.83
C THR A 186 12.31 1.51 -9.99
N ARG A 187 11.21 2.25 -9.92
CA ARG A 187 10.78 3.27 -10.88
C ARG A 187 10.01 4.36 -10.15
N VAL A 188 10.11 5.59 -10.62
CA VAL A 188 9.50 6.78 -10.02
C VAL A 188 8.76 7.55 -11.11
N ALA A 189 7.57 8.05 -10.78
CA ALA A 189 6.78 8.91 -11.66
C ALA A 189 6.44 10.22 -10.93
N ALA A 190 7.34 11.20 -10.99
CA ALA A 190 7.18 12.47 -10.29
C ALA A 190 5.96 13.24 -10.83
N TRP A 191 5.03 13.58 -9.94
CA TRP A 191 3.81 14.30 -10.28
C TRP A 191 3.90 15.76 -9.81
N ILE A 192 3.82 16.71 -10.73
CA ILE A 192 3.94 18.14 -10.43
C ILE A 192 2.80 18.88 -11.13
N SER A 193 2.08 19.72 -10.38
CA SER A 193 1.03 20.60 -10.94
C SER A 193 -0.04 19.89 -11.79
N GLY A 194 -0.37 18.64 -11.45
CA GLY A 194 -1.42 17.88 -12.15
C GLY A 194 -0.95 17.06 -13.36
N ARG A 195 0.36 17.04 -13.67
CA ARG A 195 0.95 16.19 -14.72
C ARG A 195 2.10 15.35 -14.17
N ILE A 196 2.45 14.29 -14.89
CA ILE A 196 3.73 13.60 -14.69
C ILE A 196 4.82 14.51 -15.26
N ALA A 197 5.72 14.96 -14.40
CA ALA A 197 6.86 15.79 -14.77
C ALA A 197 8.03 14.94 -15.27
N ALA A 198 8.30 13.83 -14.59
CA ALA A 198 9.34 12.88 -14.95
C ALA A 198 8.91 11.44 -14.63
N ASP A 199 9.38 10.49 -15.41
CA ASP A 199 9.09 9.06 -15.26
C ASP A 199 10.33 8.24 -15.65
N GLY A 200 10.83 7.42 -14.74
CA GLY A 200 12.02 6.61 -14.99
C GLY A 200 12.63 6.02 -13.71
N PRO A 201 13.85 5.49 -13.79
CA PRO A 201 14.63 5.08 -12.63
C PRO A 201 14.80 6.23 -11.60
N PRO A 202 14.91 5.92 -10.29
CA PRO A 202 14.97 6.95 -9.24
C PRO A 202 16.09 7.98 -9.44
N ASP A 203 17.30 7.55 -9.81
CA ASP A 203 18.45 8.41 -10.06
C ASP A 203 18.20 9.39 -11.22
N VAL A 204 17.58 8.93 -12.30
CA VAL A 204 17.22 9.76 -13.45
C VAL A 204 16.15 10.79 -13.08
N VAL A 205 15.10 10.37 -12.38
CA VAL A 205 13.99 11.26 -11.98
C VAL A 205 14.44 12.29 -10.95
N MET A 206 15.31 11.92 -10.00
CA MET A 206 15.84 12.84 -9.00
C MET A 206 16.89 13.81 -9.58
N ALA A 207 17.46 13.52 -10.75
CA ALA A 207 18.33 14.43 -11.48
C ALA A 207 17.56 15.48 -12.30
N ASP A 208 16.25 15.27 -12.54
CA ASP A 208 15.43 16.17 -13.33
C ASP A 208 15.35 17.59 -12.69
N PRO A 209 15.66 18.68 -13.43
CA PRO A 209 15.65 20.03 -12.87
C PRO A 209 14.31 20.48 -12.29
N GLU A 210 13.18 20.08 -12.90
CA GLU A 210 11.85 20.41 -12.42
C GLU A 210 11.55 19.66 -11.11
N VAL A 211 11.93 18.38 -11.03
CA VAL A 211 11.80 17.59 -9.80
C VAL A 211 12.67 18.16 -8.68
N ARG A 212 13.93 18.49 -8.97
CA ARG A 212 14.87 19.06 -8.00
C ARG A 212 14.39 20.39 -7.42
N SER A 213 13.87 21.30 -8.25
CA SER A 213 13.35 22.59 -7.75
C SER A 213 12.17 22.42 -6.79
N VAL A 214 11.27 21.47 -7.07
CA VAL A 214 10.11 21.19 -6.21
C VAL A 214 10.49 20.48 -4.92
N VAL A 215 11.45 19.55 -4.98
CA VAL A 215 11.91 18.74 -3.84
C VAL A 215 12.85 19.52 -2.92
N LEU A 216 13.81 20.26 -3.48
CA LEU A 216 14.86 20.98 -2.73
C LEU A 216 14.47 22.42 -2.39
N GLY A 217 13.39 22.96 -2.96
CA GLY A 217 12.84 24.26 -2.57
C GLY A 217 13.66 25.46 -3.02
N HIS A 218 14.28 25.41 -4.20
CA HIS A 218 14.92 26.55 -4.86
C HIS A 218 14.12 26.94 -6.11
#